data_AF-A0A957QQW1-F1
#
_entry.id   AF-A0A957QQW1-F1
#
_cell.length_a   1.000
_cell.length_b   1.000
_cell.length_c   1.000
_cell.angle_alpha   90.00
_cell.angle_beta   90.00
_cell.angle_gamma   90.00
#
_symmetry.space_group_name_H-M   'P 1'
#
loop_
_entity.id
_entity.type
_entity.pdbx_description
1 polymer ?
#
loop_
_entity_poly.entity_id
_entity_poly.type
_entity_poly.pdbx_seq_one_letter_code
_entity_poly.pdbx_strand_id
1 'polypeptide(L)'
;MTEQIAKSYEIARERYAALGVDTEAAMQKLAGIPISLHCWQGDDVLGFEDPDRGLSGGIMATGNYPGKAASADQLRQDLDMAYSLIPGQHRLNLHAIYLETDKKVERNEIRPEHFTNWADWAKANNHGIDFNPTCFSHPLADDGFTLASADAGKRNFWIEHCIASREIGAFFGRELGTPAVTNVWIPDGYKDMTVDRAAPRQRLLEALDKVFAKPIDPAHNLDAVECKLFGLGS
;
A
#
# COMPACT_ATOMS: atom_id res chain seq x y z
N MET A 1 -18.23 -20.35 22.21
CA MET A 1 -17.20 -20.03 23.21
C MET A 1 -17.18 -21.16 24.23
N THR A 2 -16.02 -21.76 24.49
CA THR A 2 -15.96 -22.86 25.47
C THR A 2 -16.09 -22.31 26.89
N GLU A 3 -16.60 -23.12 27.82
CA GLU A 3 -16.77 -22.73 29.22
C GLU A 3 -15.45 -22.29 29.87
N GLN A 4 -14.33 -22.91 29.48
CA GLN A 4 -12.99 -22.56 29.94
C GLN A 4 -12.55 -21.15 29.52
N ILE A 5 -12.85 -20.74 28.27
CA ILE A 5 -12.50 -19.40 27.77
C ILE A 5 -13.32 -18.34 28.52
N ALA A 6 -14.61 -18.59 28.72
CA ALA A 6 -15.49 -17.67 29.46
C ALA A 6 -15.00 -17.44 30.90
N LYS A 7 -14.71 -18.52 31.64
CA LYS A 7 -14.20 -18.43 33.01
C LYS A 7 -12.85 -17.70 33.08
N SER A 8 -11.96 -17.96 32.12
CA SER A 8 -10.65 -17.30 32.06
C SER A 8 -10.77 -15.80 31.78
N TYR A 9 -11.69 -15.42 30.89
CA TYR A 9 -11.95 -14.01 30.57
C TYR A 9 -12.56 -13.26 31.77
N GLU A 10 -13.47 -13.87 32.50
CA GLU A 10 -14.06 -13.30 33.72
C GLU A 10 -13.00 -12.95 34.77
N ILE A 11 -12.07 -13.86 35.02
CA ILE A 11 -10.93 -13.61 35.92
C ILE A 11 -10.05 -12.45 35.42
N ALA A 12 -9.82 -12.37 34.10
CA ALA A 12 -9.06 -11.27 33.52
C ALA A 12 -9.79 -9.92 33.68
N ARG A 13 -11.11 -9.90 33.44
CA ARG A 13 -11.94 -8.71 33.61
C ARG A 13 -11.85 -8.15 35.02
N GLU A 14 -11.96 -9.00 36.05
CA GLU A 14 -11.80 -8.58 37.46
C GLU A 14 -10.41 -7.98 37.74
N ARG A 15 -9.35 -8.59 37.21
CA ARG A 15 -7.97 -8.09 37.37
C ARG A 15 -7.76 -6.73 36.73
N TYR A 16 -8.29 -6.52 35.53
CA TYR A 16 -8.22 -5.22 34.84
C TYR A 16 -9.08 -4.16 35.53
N ALA A 17 -10.27 -4.54 36.02
CA ALA A 17 -11.14 -3.63 36.77
C ALA A 17 -10.47 -3.13 38.05
N ALA A 18 -9.69 -3.96 38.75
CA ALA A 18 -8.89 -3.56 39.90
C ALA A 18 -7.82 -2.49 39.59
N LEU A 19 -7.43 -2.35 38.31
CA LEU A 19 -6.53 -1.32 37.80
C LEU A 19 -7.28 -0.13 37.17
N GLY A 20 -8.62 -0.11 37.24
CA GLY A 20 -9.45 0.93 36.63
C GLY A 20 -9.62 0.79 35.12
N VAL A 21 -9.39 -0.41 34.55
CA VAL A 21 -9.54 -0.68 33.12
C VAL A 21 -10.82 -1.47 32.86
N ASP A 22 -11.70 -0.92 32.01
CA ASP A 22 -12.89 -1.60 31.51
C ASP A 22 -12.54 -2.39 30.23
N THR A 23 -12.56 -3.72 30.34
CA THR A 23 -12.22 -4.61 29.21
C THR A 23 -13.31 -4.65 28.15
N GLU A 24 -14.59 -4.46 28.50
CA GLU A 24 -15.68 -4.43 27.52
C GLU A 24 -15.56 -3.18 26.65
N ALA A 25 -15.32 -2.02 27.27
CA ALA A 25 -15.04 -0.79 26.55
C ALA A 25 -13.78 -0.90 25.67
N ALA A 26 -12.74 -1.59 26.14
CA ALA A 26 -11.54 -1.84 25.35
C ALA A 26 -11.81 -2.72 24.12
N MET A 27 -12.57 -3.81 24.28
CA MET A 27 -12.95 -4.71 23.19
C MET A 27 -13.85 -4.02 22.16
N GLN A 28 -14.79 -3.18 22.60
CA GLN A 28 -15.63 -2.38 21.69
C GLN A 28 -14.79 -1.39 20.88
N LYS A 29 -13.82 -0.71 21.50
CA LYS A 29 -12.88 0.16 20.77
C LYS A 29 -12.05 -0.62 19.77
N LEU A 30 -11.50 -1.76 20.17
CA LEU A 30 -10.68 -2.61 19.30
C LEU A 30 -11.46 -3.06 18.06
N ALA A 31 -12.73 -3.46 18.23
CA ALA A 31 -13.58 -3.91 17.14
C ALA A 31 -13.83 -2.83 16.06
N GLY A 32 -13.69 -1.55 16.42
CA GLY A 32 -13.86 -0.41 15.51
C GLY A 32 -12.55 0.12 14.90
N ILE A 33 -11.39 -0.47 15.21
CA ILE A 33 -10.10 -0.06 14.63
C ILE A 33 -9.78 -0.95 13.43
N PRO A 34 -9.89 -0.44 12.19
CA PRO A 34 -9.55 -1.22 11.02
C PRO A 34 -8.03 -1.36 10.86
N ILE A 35 -7.57 -2.53 10.43
CA ILE A 35 -6.17 -2.77 10.07
C ILE A 35 -6.06 -2.89 8.55
N SER A 36 -5.16 -2.11 7.95
CA SER A 36 -4.87 -2.17 6.52
C SER A 36 -3.76 -3.19 6.24
N LEU A 37 -4.14 -4.36 5.71
CA LEU A 37 -3.20 -5.41 5.34
C LEU A 37 -2.61 -5.13 3.97
N HIS A 38 -1.32 -5.35 3.82
CA HIS A 38 -0.60 -5.12 2.58
C HIS A 38 -0.77 -6.27 1.60
N CYS A 39 -1.20 -5.97 0.36
CA CYS A 39 -1.47 -6.99 -0.65
C CYS A 39 -0.21 -7.77 -1.05
N TRP A 40 0.94 -7.11 -1.02
CA TRP A 40 2.18 -7.63 -1.60
C TRP A 40 2.85 -8.76 -0.83
N GLN A 41 2.35 -9.09 0.36
CA GLN A 41 2.76 -10.30 1.05
C GLN A 41 2.26 -11.57 0.33
N GLY A 42 1.13 -11.50 -0.39
CA GLY A 42 0.55 -12.70 -1.01
C GLY A 42 1.32 -13.22 -2.21
N ASP A 43 2.20 -12.41 -2.82
CA ASP A 43 2.87 -12.73 -4.08
C ASP A 43 4.36 -12.35 -4.11
N ASP A 44 4.97 -12.07 -2.95
CA ASP A 44 6.38 -11.62 -2.84
C ASP A 44 6.67 -10.29 -3.58
N VAL A 45 5.70 -9.38 -3.66
CA VAL A 45 5.83 -8.05 -4.31
C VAL A 45 6.10 -8.13 -5.81
N LEU A 46 5.61 -9.18 -6.49
CA LEU A 46 5.74 -9.31 -7.93
C LEU A 46 4.78 -8.40 -8.69
N GLY A 47 3.55 -8.29 -8.22
CA GLY A 47 2.46 -7.63 -8.93
C GLY A 47 2.05 -8.41 -10.19
N PHE A 48 1.16 -7.78 -10.98
CA PHE A 48 0.59 -8.34 -12.19
C PHE A 48 0.93 -7.55 -13.46
N GLU A 49 1.66 -6.43 -13.33
CA GLU A 49 2.16 -5.64 -14.45
C GLU A 49 3.26 -6.38 -15.26
N ASP A 50 4.27 -6.89 -14.55
CA ASP A 50 5.44 -7.58 -15.13
C ASP A 50 6.04 -8.53 -14.07
N PRO A 51 5.41 -9.70 -13.83
CA PRO A 51 5.81 -10.60 -12.75
C PRO A 51 7.22 -11.20 -12.94
N ASP A 52 7.76 -11.18 -14.16
CA ASP A 52 9.10 -11.70 -14.48
C ASP A 52 10.21 -10.68 -14.21
N ARG A 53 9.87 -9.40 -13.97
CA ARG A 53 10.85 -8.32 -13.73
C ARG A 53 11.74 -8.56 -12.52
N GLY A 54 11.19 -9.23 -11.50
CA GLY A 54 11.82 -9.36 -10.19
C GLY A 54 11.79 -8.06 -9.37
N LEU A 55 12.12 -8.20 -8.08
CA LEU A 55 12.03 -7.12 -7.11
C LEU A 55 13.31 -6.26 -7.07
N SER A 56 13.16 -4.92 -7.14
CA SER A 56 14.25 -3.95 -6.99
C SER A 56 13.86 -2.79 -6.05
N GLY A 57 14.66 -1.71 -5.99
CA GLY A 57 14.41 -0.56 -5.11
C GLY A 57 14.93 -0.72 -3.68
N GLY A 58 15.87 -1.65 -3.47
CA GLY A 58 16.48 -1.89 -2.16
C GLY A 58 15.56 -2.55 -1.13
N ILE A 59 14.57 -3.29 -1.62
CA ILE A 59 13.71 -4.22 -0.88
C ILE A 59 13.87 -5.63 -1.45
N MET A 60 13.56 -6.64 -0.64
CA MET A 60 13.69 -8.05 -1.03
C MET A 60 12.67 -8.89 -0.27
N ALA A 61 12.01 -9.81 -0.97
CA ALA A 61 11.33 -10.95 -0.37
C ALA A 61 12.30 -12.13 -0.32
N THR A 62 12.43 -12.79 0.82
CA THR A 62 13.41 -13.87 1.03
C THR A 62 12.72 -15.17 1.40
N GLY A 63 13.24 -16.29 0.88
CA GLY A 63 12.66 -17.61 1.07
C GLY A 63 11.96 -18.11 -0.19
N ASN A 64 11.74 -19.42 -0.27
CA ASN A 64 11.17 -20.10 -1.44
C ASN A 64 9.96 -20.96 -1.02
N TYR A 65 9.14 -20.46 -0.10
CA TYR A 65 7.94 -21.16 0.31
C TYR A 65 6.95 -21.22 -0.89
N PRO A 66 6.39 -22.40 -1.22
CA PRO A 66 5.51 -22.53 -2.38
C PRO A 66 4.14 -21.90 -2.13
N GLY A 67 3.39 -21.63 -3.20
CA GLY A 67 1.97 -21.27 -3.12
C GLY A 67 1.65 -19.78 -3.16
N LYS A 68 2.62 -18.92 -3.51
CA LYS A 68 2.34 -17.50 -3.73
C LYS A 68 1.31 -17.28 -4.84
N ALA A 69 0.48 -16.25 -4.68
CA ALA A 69 -0.50 -15.88 -5.69
C ALA A 69 0.18 -15.47 -7.01
N ALA A 70 -0.37 -15.93 -8.12
CA ALA A 70 0.09 -15.61 -9.48
C ALA A 70 -0.95 -14.80 -10.28
N SER A 71 -2.08 -14.43 -9.65
CA SER A 71 -3.11 -13.58 -10.25
C SER A 71 -3.89 -12.82 -9.17
N ALA A 72 -4.60 -11.78 -9.57
CA ALA A 72 -5.47 -11.02 -8.68
C ALA A 72 -6.57 -11.90 -8.05
N ASP A 73 -7.10 -12.87 -8.78
CA ASP A 73 -8.10 -13.82 -8.26
C ASP A 73 -7.53 -14.74 -7.18
N GLN A 74 -6.32 -15.27 -7.37
CA GLN A 74 -5.65 -16.06 -6.34
C GLN A 74 -5.33 -15.20 -5.12
N LEU A 75 -4.84 -13.98 -5.33
CA LEU A 75 -4.52 -13.06 -4.23
C LEU A 75 -5.76 -12.69 -3.42
N ARG A 76 -6.90 -12.45 -4.06
CA ARG A 76 -8.18 -12.24 -3.37
C ARG A 76 -8.61 -13.46 -2.55
N GLN A 77 -8.44 -14.67 -3.07
CA GLN A 77 -8.76 -15.90 -2.32
C GLN A 77 -7.86 -16.07 -1.09
N ASP A 78 -6.56 -15.77 -1.23
CA ASP A 78 -5.61 -15.80 -0.10
C ASP A 78 -5.98 -14.75 0.96
N LEU A 79 -6.38 -13.56 0.53
CA LEU A 79 -6.87 -12.48 1.40
C LEU A 79 -8.17 -12.87 2.12
N ASP A 80 -9.14 -13.46 1.42
CA ASP A 80 -10.40 -13.92 2.01
C ASP A 80 -10.13 -14.96 3.12
N MET A 81 -9.19 -15.87 2.87
CA MET A 81 -8.75 -16.84 3.89
C MET A 81 -8.10 -16.13 5.09
N ALA A 82 -7.18 -15.19 4.86
CA ALA A 82 -6.55 -14.43 5.92
C ALA A 82 -7.58 -13.65 6.76
N TYR A 83 -8.50 -12.93 6.12
CA TYR A 83 -9.53 -12.16 6.82
C TYR A 83 -10.53 -13.04 7.57
N SER A 84 -10.80 -14.27 7.11
CA SER A 84 -11.63 -15.21 7.87
C SER A 84 -11.03 -15.60 9.23
N LEU A 85 -9.71 -15.45 9.38
CA LEU A 85 -8.95 -15.81 10.58
C LEU A 85 -8.61 -14.60 11.47
N ILE A 86 -8.81 -13.37 10.98
CA ILE A 86 -8.47 -12.13 11.68
C ILE A 86 -9.77 -11.42 12.09
N PRO A 87 -10.02 -11.21 13.39
CA PRO A 87 -11.24 -10.53 13.84
C PRO A 87 -11.19 -9.02 13.55
N GLY A 88 -12.36 -8.43 13.31
CA GLY A 88 -12.53 -6.99 13.16
C GLY A 88 -12.91 -6.57 11.74
N GLN A 89 -12.82 -5.27 11.51
CA GLN A 89 -12.97 -4.68 10.17
C GLN A 89 -11.58 -4.52 9.54
N HIS A 90 -11.53 -4.67 8.22
CA HIS A 90 -10.27 -4.72 7.50
C HIS A 90 -10.22 -3.73 6.36
N ARG A 91 -9.00 -3.35 5.99
CA ARG A 91 -8.69 -2.65 4.75
C ARG A 91 -7.61 -3.41 4.00
N LEU A 92 -7.57 -3.23 2.69
CA LEU A 92 -6.48 -3.72 1.85
C LEU A 92 -5.63 -2.54 1.39
N ASN A 93 -4.33 -2.61 1.59
CA ASN A 93 -3.37 -1.65 1.06
C ASN A 93 -2.79 -2.19 -0.26
N LEU A 94 -3.17 -1.57 -1.37
CA LEU A 94 -2.83 -1.97 -2.74
C LEU A 94 -1.66 -1.17 -3.30
N HIS A 95 -0.86 -1.80 -4.16
CA HIS A 95 0.14 -1.13 -4.97
C HIS A 95 -0.32 -1.00 -6.43
N ALA A 96 0.16 0.01 -7.15
CA ALA A 96 -0.18 0.23 -8.56
C ALA A 96 0.13 -0.97 -9.47
N ILE A 97 1.17 -1.76 -9.16
CA ILE A 97 1.53 -2.97 -9.92
C ILE A 97 0.51 -4.12 -9.81
N TYR A 98 -0.50 -4.00 -8.93
CA TYR A 98 -1.58 -4.98 -8.80
C TYR A 98 -2.80 -4.64 -9.67
N LEU A 99 -2.61 -3.76 -10.67
CA LEU A 99 -3.62 -3.46 -11.68
C LEU A 99 -4.07 -4.72 -12.45
N GLU A 100 -5.31 -4.73 -12.89
CA GLU A 100 -5.90 -5.79 -13.71
C GLU A 100 -6.15 -5.27 -15.13
N THR A 101 -5.46 -5.84 -16.12
CA THR A 101 -5.56 -5.44 -17.52
C THR A 101 -5.10 -6.57 -18.46
N ASP A 102 -5.77 -6.71 -19.61
CA ASP A 102 -5.36 -7.65 -20.68
C ASP A 102 -4.23 -7.09 -21.56
N LYS A 103 -3.91 -5.81 -21.41
CA LYS A 103 -2.91 -5.09 -22.21
C LYS A 103 -1.87 -4.48 -21.31
N LYS A 104 -0.65 -4.34 -21.82
CA LYS A 104 0.37 -3.54 -21.16
C LYS A 104 -0.12 -2.09 -21.03
N VAL A 105 -0.06 -1.56 -19.81
CA VAL A 105 -0.35 -0.17 -19.46
C VAL A 105 0.89 0.40 -18.80
N GLU A 106 1.41 1.51 -19.32
CA GLU A 106 2.54 2.19 -18.69
C GLU A 106 2.08 2.83 -17.37
N ARG A 107 2.97 2.87 -16.36
CA ARG A 107 2.57 3.31 -15.01
C ARG A 107 2.00 4.73 -14.96
N ASN A 108 2.49 5.65 -15.78
CA ASN A 108 1.95 7.01 -15.85
C ASN A 108 0.56 7.09 -16.52
N GLU A 109 0.06 5.99 -17.08
CA GLU A 109 -1.23 5.90 -17.78
C GLU A 109 -2.26 5.05 -17.03
N ILE A 110 -1.96 4.59 -15.81
CA ILE A 110 -2.93 3.82 -15.02
C ILE A 110 -4.17 4.66 -14.68
N ARG A 111 -5.33 4.01 -14.61
CA ARG A 111 -6.65 4.63 -14.43
C ARG A 111 -7.48 3.82 -13.44
N PRO A 112 -8.53 4.41 -12.85
CA PRO A 112 -9.50 3.69 -12.02
C PRO A 112 -10.04 2.40 -12.63
N GLU A 113 -10.23 2.34 -13.95
CA GLU A 113 -10.75 1.16 -14.65
C GLU A 113 -9.88 -0.10 -14.46
N HIS A 114 -8.57 0.05 -14.23
CA HIS A 114 -7.69 -1.09 -13.98
C HIS A 114 -7.81 -1.65 -12.55
N PHE A 115 -8.66 -1.06 -11.71
CA PHE A 115 -8.83 -1.41 -10.30
C PHE A 115 -10.31 -1.61 -9.91
N THR A 116 -11.22 -1.71 -10.88
CA THR A 116 -12.65 -1.89 -10.60
C THR A 116 -12.94 -3.21 -9.90
N ASN A 117 -12.29 -4.29 -10.32
CA ASN A 117 -12.46 -5.61 -9.71
C ASN A 117 -12.02 -5.61 -8.24
N TRP A 118 -10.96 -4.87 -7.90
CA TRP A 118 -10.54 -4.64 -6.52
C TRP A 118 -11.58 -3.88 -5.71
N ALA A 119 -12.13 -2.79 -6.27
CA ALA A 119 -13.18 -2.01 -5.63
C ALA A 119 -14.45 -2.86 -5.41
N ASP A 120 -14.88 -3.63 -6.40
CA ASP A 120 -16.06 -4.51 -6.31
C ASP A 120 -15.88 -5.60 -5.25
N TRP A 121 -14.71 -6.25 -5.23
CA TRP A 121 -14.38 -7.24 -4.20
C TRP A 121 -14.35 -6.62 -2.79
N ALA A 122 -13.74 -5.43 -2.62
CA ALA A 122 -13.71 -4.77 -1.32
C ALA A 122 -15.10 -4.34 -0.86
N LYS A 123 -15.94 -3.84 -1.78
CA LYS A 123 -17.33 -3.46 -1.51
C LYS A 123 -18.17 -4.66 -1.08
N ALA A 124 -18.02 -5.80 -1.75
CA ALA A 124 -18.72 -7.04 -1.41
C ALA A 124 -18.35 -7.56 -0.01
N ASN A 125 -17.12 -7.32 0.44
CA ASN A 125 -16.60 -7.76 1.74
C ASN A 125 -16.60 -6.68 2.83
N ASN A 126 -17.17 -5.49 2.54
CA ASN A 126 -17.17 -4.34 3.43
C ASN A 126 -15.76 -3.95 3.93
N HIS A 127 -14.81 -3.91 2.99
CA HIS A 127 -13.43 -3.47 3.19
C HIS A 127 -13.21 -2.07 2.64
N GLY A 128 -12.32 -1.31 3.28
CA GLY A 128 -11.71 -0.13 2.66
C GLY A 128 -10.49 -0.51 1.82
N ILE A 129 -10.05 0.40 0.93
CA ILE A 129 -8.80 0.24 0.18
C ILE A 129 -7.91 1.47 0.41
N ASP A 130 -6.64 1.21 0.70
CA ASP A 130 -5.53 2.16 0.66
C ASP A 130 -4.67 1.90 -0.58
N PHE A 131 -3.86 2.87 -1.00
CA PHE A 131 -3.17 2.80 -2.28
C PHE A 131 -1.74 3.31 -2.25
N ASN A 132 -0.93 2.89 -3.23
CA ASN A 132 0.46 3.32 -3.36
C ASN A 132 0.86 3.39 -4.84
N PRO A 133 1.41 4.51 -5.35
CA PRO A 133 2.24 4.45 -6.55
C PRO A 133 3.42 3.49 -6.32
N THR A 134 3.65 2.57 -7.25
CA THR A 134 4.87 1.75 -7.27
C THR A 134 6.03 2.46 -7.98
N CYS A 135 7.00 2.99 -7.24
CA CYS A 135 8.16 3.71 -7.78
C CYS A 135 9.46 2.85 -7.84
N PHE A 136 9.33 1.54 -8.05
CA PHE A 136 10.45 0.57 -8.05
C PHE A 136 10.17 -0.59 -9.04
N SER A 137 11.13 -1.50 -9.26
CA SER A 137 10.96 -2.62 -10.20
C SER A 137 10.48 -2.16 -11.59
N HIS A 138 11.16 -1.17 -12.16
CA HIS A 138 10.79 -0.58 -13.45
C HIS A 138 12.06 -0.06 -14.16
N PRO A 139 12.17 -0.15 -15.50
CA PRO A 139 13.35 0.34 -16.23
C PRO A 139 13.71 1.80 -15.93
N LEU A 140 12.71 2.66 -15.71
CA LEU A 140 12.93 4.07 -15.35
C LEU A 140 13.30 4.31 -13.87
N ALA A 141 13.53 3.25 -13.09
CA ALA A 141 14.03 3.30 -11.72
C ALA A 141 15.39 2.56 -11.55
N ASP A 142 15.94 1.98 -12.63
CA ASP A 142 17.15 1.13 -12.55
C ASP A 142 18.43 1.88 -12.16
N ASP A 143 18.47 3.19 -12.34
CA ASP A 143 19.58 4.05 -11.92
C ASP A 143 19.46 4.54 -10.47
N GLY A 144 18.50 4.00 -9.71
CA GLY A 144 18.33 4.30 -8.29
C GLY A 144 17.61 5.62 -8.02
N PHE A 145 17.04 6.28 -9.04
CA PHE A 145 16.29 7.54 -8.88
C PHE A 145 15.00 7.59 -9.68
N THR A 146 13.95 8.12 -9.05
CA THR A 146 12.62 8.32 -9.62
C THR A 146 12.20 9.79 -9.55
N LEU A 147 11.43 10.21 -8.54
CA LEU A 147 10.99 11.59 -8.33
C LEU A 147 12.16 12.57 -8.12
N ALA A 148 13.31 12.08 -7.64
CA ALA A 148 14.53 12.86 -7.48
C ALA A 148 15.53 12.70 -8.65
N SER A 149 15.15 12.01 -9.73
CA SER A 149 16.01 11.82 -10.90
C SER A 149 16.45 13.16 -11.49
N ALA A 150 17.72 13.24 -11.90
CA ALA A 150 18.23 14.41 -12.62
C ALA A 150 17.66 14.49 -14.04
N ASP A 151 17.34 13.34 -14.64
CA ASP A 151 16.68 13.25 -15.93
C ASP A 151 15.23 13.77 -15.81
N ALA A 152 14.91 14.81 -16.58
CA ALA A 152 13.59 15.44 -16.53
C ALA A 152 12.47 14.55 -17.11
N GLY A 153 12.78 13.72 -18.12
CA GLY A 153 11.83 12.78 -18.70
C GLY A 153 11.45 11.69 -17.71
N LYS A 154 12.44 11.06 -17.07
CA LYS A 154 12.19 10.06 -16.01
C LYS A 154 11.41 10.67 -14.86
N ARG A 155 11.83 11.85 -14.39
CA ARG A 155 11.16 12.52 -13.27
C ARG A 155 9.71 12.88 -13.59
N ASN A 156 9.42 13.36 -14.81
CA ASN A 156 8.05 13.67 -15.22
C ASN A 156 7.17 12.40 -15.30
N PHE A 157 7.69 11.29 -15.80
CA PHE A 157 6.99 10.00 -15.79
C PHE A 157 6.54 9.60 -14.38
N TRP A 158 7.43 9.71 -13.39
CA TRP A 158 7.12 9.36 -12.01
C TRP A 158 6.15 10.35 -11.35
N ILE A 159 6.22 11.65 -11.69
CA ILE A 159 5.24 12.65 -11.25
C ILE A 159 3.85 12.28 -11.79
N GLU A 160 3.74 11.99 -13.10
CA GLU A 160 2.46 11.62 -13.73
C GLU A 160 1.87 10.34 -13.13
N HIS A 161 2.69 9.32 -12.89
CA HIS A 161 2.26 8.09 -12.23
C HIS A 161 1.76 8.31 -10.79
N CYS A 162 2.45 9.14 -10.00
CA CYS A 162 1.97 9.49 -8.67
C CYS A 162 0.65 10.28 -8.72
N ILE A 163 0.48 11.20 -9.68
CA ILE A 163 -0.79 11.91 -9.90
C ILE A 163 -1.91 10.93 -10.27
N ALA A 164 -1.67 10.03 -11.23
CA ALA A 164 -2.62 8.99 -11.61
C ALA A 164 -3.03 8.11 -10.41
N SER A 165 -2.06 7.75 -9.57
CA SER A 165 -2.31 6.97 -8.36
C SER A 165 -3.19 7.70 -7.34
N ARG A 166 -3.05 9.03 -7.20
CA ARG A 166 -3.94 9.83 -6.35
C ARG A 166 -5.38 9.85 -6.86
N GLU A 167 -5.59 9.87 -8.18
CA GLU A 167 -6.93 9.77 -8.77
C GLU A 167 -7.56 8.39 -8.52
N ILE A 168 -6.75 7.33 -8.51
CA ILE A 168 -7.18 5.96 -8.17
C ILE A 168 -7.53 5.86 -6.67
N GLY A 169 -6.71 6.42 -5.78
CA GLY A 169 -7.04 6.53 -4.36
C GLY A 169 -8.38 7.24 -4.14
N ALA A 170 -8.59 8.37 -4.82
CA ALA A 170 -9.85 9.10 -4.76
C ALA A 170 -11.04 8.29 -5.33
N PHE A 171 -10.80 7.45 -6.34
CA PHE A 171 -11.80 6.53 -6.86
C PHE A 171 -12.22 5.51 -5.80
N PHE A 172 -11.26 4.86 -5.12
CA PHE A 172 -11.59 3.94 -4.03
C PHE A 172 -12.37 4.63 -2.91
N GLY A 173 -11.99 5.86 -2.54
CA GLY A 173 -12.71 6.60 -1.52
C GLY A 173 -14.17 6.89 -1.87
N ARG A 174 -14.44 7.22 -3.14
CA ARG A 174 -15.81 7.39 -3.65
C ARG A 174 -16.60 6.08 -3.67
N GLU A 175 -15.99 4.99 -4.12
CA GLU A 175 -16.68 3.71 -4.28
C GLU A 175 -16.99 3.00 -2.97
N LEU A 176 -16.11 3.16 -1.98
CA LEU A 176 -16.15 2.42 -0.71
C LEU A 176 -16.66 3.27 0.46
N GLY A 177 -16.85 4.58 0.27
CA GLY A 177 -17.38 5.49 1.29
C GLY A 177 -16.43 5.77 2.45
N THR A 178 -15.15 5.49 2.29
CA THR A 178 -14.08 5.75 3.27
C THR A 178 -12.82 6.19 2.54
N PRO A 179 -12.14 7.27 2.95
CA PRO A 179 -10.99 7.78 2.20
C PRO A 179 -9.89 6.73 2.07
N ALA A 180 -9.29 6.65 0.88
CA ALA A 180 -8.05 5.91 0.69
C ALA A 180 -6.87 6.74 1.19
N VAL A 181 -5.93 6.12 1.89
CA VAL A 181 -4.61 6.71 2.11
C VAL A 181 -3.74 6.33 0.92
N THR A 182 -3.33 7.31 0.11
CA THR A 182 -2.37 7.11 -0.98
C THR A 182 -0.96 7.46 -0.49
N ASN A 183 -0.15 6.44 -0.20
CA ASN A 183 1.18 6.59 0.37
C ASN A 183 2.28 6.59 -0.71
N VAL A 184 3.09 7.65 -0.72
CA VAL A 184 4.21 7.81 -1.65
C VAL A 184 5.51 7.39 -0.97
N TRP A 185 6.03 6.23 -1.38
CA TRP A 185 7.36 5.75 -1.07
C TRP A 185 8.21 5.64 -2.36
N ILE A 186 9.48 6.04 -2.28
CA ILE A 186 10.43 5.95 -3.41
C ILE A 186 11.78 5.36 -2.96
N PRO A 187 12.51 4.66 -3.85
CA PRO A 187 13.80 4.06 -3.53
C PRO A 187 15.00 5.01 -3.68
N ASP A 188 14.75 6.28 -4.00
CA ASP A 188 15.75 7.26 -4.42
C ASP A 188 16.93 7.40 -3.45
N GLY A 189 18.13 7.02 -3.89
CA GLY A 189 19.30 6.99 -3.03
C GLY A 189 20.59 6.65 -3.74
N TYR A 190 21.67 6.62 -2.97
CA TYR A 190 22.99 6.18 -3.42
C TYR A 190 23.52 5.12 -2.47
N LYS A 191 24.19 4.10 -3.03
CA LYS A 191 24.77 2.98 -2.29
C LYS A 191 25.92 3.42 -1.39
N ASP A 192 26.69 4.39 -1.87
CA ASP A 192 27.99 4.76 -1.34
C ASP A 192 28.06 6.26 -1.04
N MET A 193 29.25 6.73 -0.64
CA MET A 193 29.55 8.10 -0.24
C MET A 193 28.99 9.13 -1.23
N THR A 194 27.96 9.83 -0.80
CA THR A 194 27.31 10.88 -1.58
C THR A 194 28.00 12.22 -1.41
N VAL A 195 28.36 12.87 -2.52
CA VAL A 195 28.91 14.22 -2.54
C VAL A 195 27.81 15.26 -2.28
N ASP A 196 26.74 15.22 -3.07
CA ASP A 196 25.63 16.18 -2.98
C ASP A 196 24.33 15.49 -2.54
N ARG A 197 23.92 15.78 -1.31
CA ARG A 197 22.66 15.29 -0.73
C ARG A 197 21.52 16.31 -0.88
N ALA A 198 21.81 17.54 -1.29
CA ALA A 198 20.85 18.62 -1.39
C ALA A 198 20.13 18.59 -2.75
N ALA A 199 20.86 18.44 -3.86
CA ALA A 199 20.25 18.52 -5.19
C ALA A 199 19.15 17.46 -5.46
N PRO A 200 19.31 16.17 -5.10
CA PRO A 200 18.22 15.19 -5.24
C PRO A 200 17.00 15.55 -4.38
N ARG A 201 17.21 16.05 -3.16
CA ARG A 201 16.12 16.45 -2.26
C ARG A 201 15.37 17.68 -2.76
N GLN A 202 16.07 18.63 -3.35
CA GLN A 202 15.44 19.79 -3.99
C GLN A 202 14.54 19.36 -5.16
N ARG A 203 15.02 18.44 -6.00
CA ARG A 203 14.20 17.87 -7.08
C ARG A 203 13.00 17.09 -6.56
N LEU A 204 13.18 16.33 -5.48
CA LEU A 204 12.09 15.60 -4.82
C LEU A 204 11.02 16.56 -4.30
N LEU A 205 11.42 17.64 -3.63
CA LEU A 205 10.50 18.67 -3.15
C LEU A 205 9.67 19.24 -4.29
N GLU A 206 10.32 19.68 -5.38
CA GLU A 206 9.66 20.23 -6.56
C GLU A 206 8.75 19.20 -7.28
N ALA A 207 9.13 17.92 -7.25
CA ALA A 207 8.32 16.84 -7.80
C ALA A 207 7.08 16.58 -6.94
N LEU A 208 7.22 16.52 -5.62
CA LEU A 208 6.09 16.32 -4.70
C LEU A 208 5.12 17.50 -4.74
N ASP A 209 5.61 18.73 -4.82
CA ASP A 209 4.76 19.92 -5.02
C ASP A 209 3.89 19.77 -6.29
N LYS A 210 4.45 19.22 -7.37
CA LYS A 210 3.68 18.94 -8.60
C LYS A 210 2.70 17.78 -8.43
N VAL A 211 3.11 16.70 -7.77
CA VAL A 211 2.24 15.54 -7.48
C VAL A 211 1.02 15.96 -6.68
N PHE A 212 1.20 16.84 -5.70
CA PHE A 212 0.15 17.29 -4.79
C PHE A 212 -0.54 18.60 -5.21
N ALA A 213 -0.16 19.19 -6.34
CA ALA A 213 -0.69 20.48 -6.81
C ALA A 213 -2.21 20.47 -7.02
N LYS A 214 -2.77 19.37 -7.55
CA LYS A 214 -4.22 19.22 -7.70
C LYS A 214 -4.84 18.87 -6.33
N PRO A 215 -5.74 19.68 -5.78
CA PRO A 215 -6.47 19.31 -4.58
C PRO A 215 -7.43 18.15 -4.88
N ILE A 216 -7.49 17.19 -3.96
CA ILE A 216 -8.47 16.11 -3.96
C ILE A 216 -9.25 16.21 -2.64
N ASP A 217 -10.54 15.93 -2.70
CA ASP A 217 -11.41 15.94 -1.53
C ASP A 217 -10.88 14.95 -0.45
N PRO A 218 -10.56 15.43 0.77
CA PRO A 218 -10.09 14.58 1.87
C PRO A 218 -11.08 13.50 2.31
N ALA A 219 -12.36 13.62 1.95
CA ALA A 219 -13.35 12.57 2.16
C ALA A 219 -13.07 11.32 1.29
N HIS A 220 -12.30 11.47 0.21
CA HIS A 220 -12.00 10.39 -0.74
C HIS A 220 -10.53 9.97 -0.75
N ASN A 221 -9.60 10.91 -0.58
CA ASN A 221 -8.17 10.59 -0.60
C ASN A 221 -7.39 11.42 0.41
N LEU A 222 -6.51 10.75 1.14
CA LEU A 222 -5.49 11.36 1.99
C LEU A 222 -4.12 11.03 1.42
N ASP A 223 -3.27 12.05 1.28
CA ASP A 223 -1.92 11.87 0.77
C ASP A 223 -0.94 11.62 1.93
N ALA A 224 -0.08 10.61 1.79
CA ALA A 224 0.99 10.30 2.74
C ALA A 224 2.35 10.22 2.03
N VAL A 225 3.42 10.48 2.79
CA VAL A 225 4.81 10.35 2.33
C VAL A 225 5.60 9.49 3.31
N GLU A 226 6.35 8.52 2.80
CA GLU A 226 7.09 7.57 3.61
C GLU A 226 8.60 7.78 3.49
N CYS A 227 9.26 8.00 4.63
CA CYS A 227 10.71 8.07 4.69
C CYS A 227 11.35 6.68 4.87
N LYS A 228 12.57 6.52 4.37
CA LYS A 228 13.39 5.31 4.61
C LYS A 228 14.81 5.71 4.96
N LEU A 229 15.41 5.01 5.92
CA LEU A 229 16.78 5.28 6.34
C LEU A 229 17.81 4.77 5.31
N PHE A 230 17.68 3.52 4.88
CA PHE A 230 18.54 2.91 3.86
C PHE A 230 17.84 1.72 3.18
N GLY A 231 18.28 1.37 1.97
CA GLY A 231 17.87 0.16 1.23
C GLY A 231 19.09 -0.65 0.79
N LEU A 232 18.87 -1.90 0.38
CA LEU A 232 19.95 -2.75 -0.15
C LEU A 232 20.38 -2.29 -1.54
N GLY A 233 21.58 -1.73 -1.66
CA GLY A 233 22.21 -1.46 -2.96
C GLY A 233 21.58 -0.34 -3.79
N SER A 234 20.87 0.60 -3.16
CA SER A 234 20.31 1.82 -3.76
C SER A 234 21.26 2.52 -4.72
#